data_AF-A0A2N3DFX0-F1
#
_entry.id   AF-A0A2N3DFX0-F1
#
_cell.length_a   1.000
_cell.length_b   1.000
_cell.length_c   1.000
_cell.angle_alpha   90.00
_cell.angle_beta   90.00
_cell.angle_gamma   90.00
#
_symmetry.space_group_name_H-M   'P 1'
#
loop_
_entity.id
_entity.type
_entity.pdbx_description
1 polymer ?
#
loop_
_entity_poly.entity_id
_entity_poly.type
_entity_poly.pdbx_seq_one_letter_code
_entity_poly.pdbx_strand_id
1 'polypeptide(L)'
;MNWTSISIGPVPHEENCAQLGQTPDFDRIARLECAIHRAALVAMFGPPPDSVAIKVRSNPHDFGCYYDLEARFDPANPEATAYVLRLEDEGPGRWHEAGFTEPFVYGDRSSIVHTVHSSIAAAIRAAILTLGQFPDTECHAAMRANLLAAFPAEAANLPA
;
A
#
# COMPACT_ATOMS: atom_id res chain seq x y z
N MET A 1 9.40 17.62 -19.01
CA MET A 1 9.09 16.40 -18.24
C MET A 1 7.82 15.82 -18.82
N ASN A 2 7.91 14.62 -19.39
CA ASN A 2 6.77 13.90 -19.96
C ASN A 2 6.33 12.87 -18.92
N TRP A 3 5.27 13.12 -18.19
CA TRP A 3 4.84 12.20 -17.12
C TRP A 3 4.03 11.04 -17.68
N THR A 4 4.39 9.83 -17.29
CA THR A 4 3.62 8.60 -17.52
C THR A 4 3.18 8.02 -16.18
N SER A 5 2.09 7.25 -16.18
CA SER A 5 1.54 6.59 -14.99
C SER A 5 1.29 5.12 -15.28
N ILE A 6 1.65 4.25 -14.35
CA ILE A 6 1.26 2.83 -14.37
C ILE A 6 0.35 2.52 -13.17
N SER A 7 -0.58 1.60 -13.36
CA SER A 7 -1.43 1.06 -12.30
C SER A 7 -0.61 0.06 -11.47
N ILE A 8 -0.73 0.17 -10.14
CA ILE A 8 -0.15 -0.77 -9.18
C ILE A 8 -1.23 -1.65 -8.53
N GLY A 9 -2.50 -1.22 -8.57
CA GLY A 9 -3.60 -1.89 -7.90
C GLY A 9 -3.94 -1.30 -6.52
N PRO A 10 -5.20 -1.38 -6.08
CA PRO A 10 -5.63 -0.81 -4.79
C PRO A 10 -5.09 -1.59 -3.58
N VAL A 11 -4.68 -2.84 -3.78
CA VAL A 11 -4.16 -3.80 -2.78
C VAL A 11 -3.09 -4.69 -3.44
N PRO A 12 -2.32 -5.49 -2.68
CA PRO A 12 -1.45 -6.53 -3.24
C PRO A 12 -2.21 -7.46 -4.19
N HIS A 13 -1.56 -7.92 -5.27
CA HIS A 13 -2.27 -8.45 -6.44
C HIS A 13 -3.00 -9.79 -6.21
N GLU A 14 -2.70 -10.53 -5.14
CA GLU A 14 -3.40 -11.76 -4.76
C GLU A 14 -4.48 -11.55 -3.68
N GLU A 15 -4.75 -10.30 -3.28
CA GLU A 15 -5.69 -9.96 -2.20
C GLU A 15 -7.06 -9.54 -2.72
N ASN A 16 -8.08 -9.80 -1.91
CA ASN A 16 -9.40 -9.21 -2.14
C ASN A 16 -9.36 -7.71 -1.84
N CYS A 17 -10.16 -6.92 -2.57
CA CYS A 17 -10.30 -5.49 -2.35
C CYS A 17 -11.77 -5.04 -2.35
N ALA A 18 -11.98 -3.80 -1.93
CA ALA A 18 -13.27 -3.14 -2.04
C ALA A 18 -13.78 -3.15 -3.49
N GLN A 19 -15.07 -3.47 -3.65
CA GLN A 19 -15.74 -3.54 -4.95
C GLN A 19 -16.80 -2.45 -5.05
N LEU A 20 -16.70 -1.61 -6.08
CA LEU A 20 -17.64 -0.52 -6.33
C LEU A 20 -19.06 -1.08 -6.50
N GLY A 21 -20.01 -0.55 -5.75
CA GLY A 21 -21.41 -1.00 -5.76
C GLY A 21 -21.70 -2.28 -4.97
N GLN A 22 -20.70 -2.92 -4.36
CA GLN A 22 -20.89 -4.07 -3.46
C GLN A 22 -20.43 -3.77 -2.04
N THR A 23 -19.27 -3.15 -1.89
CA THR A 23 -18.66 -2.88 -0.59
C THR A 23 -19.36 -1.73 0.12
N PRO A 24 -19.90 -1.93 1.34
CA PRO A 24 -20.41 -0.84 2.16
C PRO A 24 -19.32 0.19 2.42
N ASP A 25 -19.65 1.49 2.35
CA ASP A 25 -18.69 2.56 2.65
C ASP A 25 -17.45 2.54 1.72
N PHE A 26 -17.66 2.10 0.46
CA PHE A 26 -16.64 1.87 -0.56
C PHE A 26 -15.60 3.00 -0.67
N ASP A 27 -16.04 4.26 -0.78
CA ASP A 27 -15.14 5.39 -0.98
C ASP A 27 -14.08 5.49 0.11
N ARG A 28 -14.48 5.30 1.37
CA ARG A 28 -13.56 5.34 2.51
C ARG A 28 -12.61 4.15 2.51
N ILE A 29 -13.15 2.95 2.28
CA ILE A 29 -12.41 1.69 2.35
C ILE A 29 -11.38 1.61 1.22
N ALA A 30 -11.80 1.81 -0.03
CA ALA A 30 -10.92 1.71 -1.20
C ALA A 30 -9.76 2.72 -1.14
N ARG A 31 -10.01 3.95 -0.66
CA ARG A 31 -8.95 4.95 -0.43
C ARG A 31 -8.00 4.53 0.69
N LEU A 32 -8.52 3.92 1.76
CA LEU A 32 -7.70 3.45 2.86
C LEU A 32 -6.83 2.27 2.44
N GLU A 33 -7.38 1.33 1.67
CA GLU A 33 -6.63 0.22 1.05
C GLU A 33 -5.46 0.75 0.21
N CYS A 34 -5.71 1.67 -0.73
CA CYS A 34 -4.66 2.25 -1.56
C CYS A 34 -3.56 2.93 -0.71
N ALA A 35 -3.96 3.62 0.35
CA ALA A 35 -3.02 4.32 1.22
C ALA A 35 -2.16 3.36 2.08
N ILE A 36 -2.74 2.25 2.54
CA ILE A 36 -2.02 1.19 3.24
C ILE A 36 -1.13 0.40 2.27
N HIS A 37 -1.61 0.13 1.04
CA HIS A 37 -0.81 -0.50 0.00
C HIS A 37 0.43 0.33 -0.35
N ARG A 38 0.27 1.65 -0.44
CA ARG A 38 1.43 2.57 -0.58
C ARG A 38 2.42 2.42 0.58
N ALA A 39 1.97 2.26 1.81
CA ALA A 39 2.86 2.04 2.95
C ALA A 39 3.55 0.67 2.90
N ALA A 40 2.88 -0.37 2.41
CA ALA A 40 3.47 -1.69 2.16
C ALA A 40 4.60 -1.63 1.12
N LEU A 41 4.40 -0.89 0.02
CA LEU A 41 5.46 -0.64 -0.96
C LEU A 41 6.65 0.10 -0.33
N VAL A 42 6.39 1.08 0.54
CA VAL A 42 7.45 1.79 1.27
C VAL A 42 8.20 0.84 2.21
N ALA A 43 7.52 -0.11 2.84
CA ALA A 43 8.20 -1.12 3.65
C ALA A 43 9.20 -1.92 2.79
N MET A 44 8.76 -2.47 1.66
CA MET A 44 9.61 -3.31 0.79
C MET A 44 10.73 -2.55 0.09
N PHE A 45 10.46 -1.33 -0.38
CA PHE A 45 11.33 -0.65 -1.33
C PHE A 45 11.94 0.66 -0.81
N GLY A 46 11.56 1.09 0.39
CA GLY A 46 11.89 2.40 0.92
C GLY A 46 10.98 3.52 0.37
N PRO A 47 11.20 4.77 0.79
CA PRO A 47 10.47 5.90 0.21
C PRO A 47 10.78 6.02 -1.30
N PRO A 48 9.78 6.36 -2.14
CA PRO A 48 10.03 6.55 -3.56
C PRO A 48 11.04 7.69 -3.79
N PRO A 49 11.90 7.60 -4.83
CA PRO A 49 12.77 8.71 -5.20
C PRO A 49 11.94 9.93 -5.63
N ASP A 50 12.53 11.14 -5.54
CA ASP A 50 11.82 12.41 -5.85
C ASP A 50 11.22 12.46 -7.26
N SER A 51 11.79 11.69 -8.20
CA SER A 51 11.31 11.56 -9.58
C SER A 51 10.11 10.62 -9.75
N VAL A 52 9.64 9.96 -8.69
CA VAL A 52 8.52 9.03 -8.69
C VAL A 52 7.47 9.46 -7.67
N ALA A 53 6.22 9.55 -8.10
CA ALA A 53 5.09 9.84 -7.24
C ALA A 53 4.13 8.64 -7.21
N ILE A 54 4.00 7.99 -6.07
CA ILE A 54 2.97 6.96 -5.81
C ILE A 54 1.74 7.65 -5.24
N LYS A 55 0.60 7.60 -5.94
CA LYS A 55 -0.62 8.35 -5.60
C LYS A 55 -1.87 7.53 -5.82
N VAL A 56 -2.94 7.90 -5.11
CA VAL A 56 -4.28 7.34 -5.34
C VAL A 56 -4.92 8.07 -6.53
N ARG A 57 -5.24 7.33 -7.59
CA ARG A 57 -6.00 7.80 -8.73
C ARG A 57 -7.49 7.61 -8.49
N SER A 58 -8.27 8.64 -8.78
CA SER A 58 -9.73 8.55 -8.88
C SER A 58 -10.10 8.27 -10.33
N ASN A 59 -10.86 7.21 -10.57
CA ASN A 59 -11.29 6.78 -11.90
C ASN A 59 -12.83 6.83 -11.98
N PRO A 60 -13.39 7.93 -12.50
CA PRO A 60 -14.83 8.05 -12.71
C PRO A 60 -15.34 7.01 -13.71
N HIS A 61 -16.45 6.37 -13.38
CA HIS A 61 -17.17 5.42 -14.21
C HIS A 61 -18.68 5.65 -14.06
N ASP A 62 -19.49 5.04 -14.93
CA ASP A 62 -20.96 5.21 -14.95
C ASP A 62 -21.66 4.80 -13.64
N PHE A 63 -20.99 4.01 -12.80
CA PHE A 63 -21.52 3.48 -11.53
C PHE A 63 -20.89 4.11 -10.28
N GLY A 64 -20.13 5.19 -10.45
CA GLY A 64 -19.38 5.85 -9.39
C GLY A 64 -17.90 5.97 -9.72
N CYS A 65 -17.09 6.36 -8.73
CA CYS A 65 -15.66 6.49 -8.90
C CYS A 65 -14.96 5.34 -8.18
N TYR A 66 -14.14 4.56 -8.89
CA TYR A 66 -13.24 3.60 -8.23
C TYR A 66 -11.86 4.21 -8.02
N TYR A 67 -11.10 3.64 -7.10
CA TYR A 67 -9.77 4.12 -6.73
C TYR A 67 -8.73 3.07 -7.04
N ASP A 68 -7.57 3.55 -7.46
CA ASP A 68 -6.43 2.71 -7.77
C ASP A 68 -5.16 3.38 -7.28
N LEU A 69 -4.14 2.60 -6.96
CA LEU A 69 -2.82 3.13 -6.68
C LEU A 69 -2.03 3.20 -7.98
N GLU A 70 -1.42 4.34 -8.28
CA GLU A 70 -0.60 4.51 -9.47
C GLU A 70 0.79 5.05 -9.12
N ALA A 71 1.78 4.64 -9.91
CA ALA A 71 3.11 5.22 -9.90
C ALA A 71 3.27 6.15 -11.10
N ARG A 72 3.55 7.43 -10.85
CA ARG A 72 3.82 8.44 -11.87
C ARG A 72 5.31 8.76 -11.92
N PHE A 73 5.87 8.81 -13.13
CA PHE A 73 7.29 9.06 -13.35
C PHE A 73 7.56 9.67 -14.73
N ASP A 74 8.74 10.23 -14.95
CA ASP A 74 9.22 10.59 -16.29
C ASP A 74 9.97 9.38 -16.87
N PRO A 75 9.49 8.74 -17.96
CA PRO A 75 10.15 7.56 -18.52
C PRO A 75 11.52 7.89 -19.14
N ALA A 76 11.84 9.17 -19.37
CA ALA A 76 13.18 9.59 -19.77
C ALA A 76 14.19 9.57 -18.62
N ASN A 77 13.75 9.39 -17.36
CA ASN A 77 14.63 9.18 -16.20
C ASN A 77 14.81 7.67 -15.95
N PRO A 78 16.00 7.08 -16.22
CA PRO A 78 16.23 5.64 -16.06
C PRO A 78 16.08 5.14 -14.63
N GLU A 79 16.41 5.96 -13.62
CA GLU A 79 16.27 5.60 -12.20
C GLU A 79 14.79 5.52 -11.82
N ALA A 80 13.99 6.49 -12.27
CA ALA A 80 12.56 6.50 -12.05
C ALA A 80 11.88 5.30 -12.73
N THR A 81 12.25 5.01 -13.97
CA THR A 81 11.77 3.85 -14.71
C THR A 81 12.14 2.53 -14.01
N ALA A 82 13.40 2.37 -13.59
CA ALA A 82 13.85 1.16 -12.89
C ALA A 82 13.12 0.95 -11.56
N TYR A 83 12.93 2.03 -10.79
CA TYR A 83 12.17 1.95 -9.54
C TYR A 83 10.72 1.50 -9.77
N VAL A 84 10.05 2.10 -10.77
CA VAL A 84 8.64 1.81 -11.06
C VAL A 84 8.45 0.38 -11.60
N LEU A 85 9.34 -0.09 -12.49
CA LEU A 85 9.31 -1.49 -12.94
C LEU A 85 9.53 -2.47 -11.79
N ARG A 86 10.40 -2.13 -10.83
CA ARG A 86 10.58 -2.96 -9.63
C ARG A 86 9.31 -3.07 -8.79
N LEU A 87 8.51 -2.01 -8.69
CA LEU A 87 7.22 -2.07 -8.00
C LEU A 87 6.24 -3.04 -8.69
N GLU A 88 6.25 -3.07 -10.02
CA GLU A 88 5.37 -3.93 -10.82
C GLU A 88 5.80 -5.40 -10.75
N ASP A 89 7.11 -5.66 -10.87
CA ASP A 89 7.67 -7.01 -10.92
C ASP A 89 7.82 -7.67 -9.53
N GLU A 90 8.20 -6.89 -8.52
CA GLU A 90 8.56 -7.39 -7.17
C GLU A 90 7.58 -6.95 -6.09
N GLY A 91 6.50 -6.24 -6.44
CA GLY A 91 5.47 -5.80 -5.51
C GLY A 91 4.84 -6.97 -4.74
N PRO A 92 4.29 -6.73 -3.54
CA PRO A 92 3.74 -7.80 -2.73
C PRO A 92 2.56 -8.47 -3.46
N GLY A 93 2.53 -9.81 -3.41
CA GLY A 93 1.33 -10.59 -3.73
C GLY A 93 0.33 -10.55 -2.59
N ARG A 94 0.82 -10.56 -1.34
CA ARG A 94 0.00 -10.56 -0.13
C ARG A 94 0.46 -9.53 0.88
N TRP A 95 -0.45 -9.06 1.74
CA TRP A 95 -0.13 -8.05 2.75
C TRP A 95 1.03 -8.45 3.67
N HIS A 96 1.06 -9.73 4.08
CA HIS A 96 2.05 -10.24 5.04
C HIS A 96 3.48 -10.26 4.49
N GLU A 97 3.66 -10.28 3.17
CA GLU A 97 4.98 -10.23 2.53
C GLU A 97 5.69 -8.88 2.78
N ALA A 98 4.90 -7.82 2.98
CA ALA A 98 5.39 -6.51 3.40
C ALA A 98 5.31 -6.28 4.93
N GLY A 99 4.97 -7.32 5.70
CA GLY A 99 4.77 -7.24 7.15
C GLY A 99 3.43 -6.62 7.59
N PHE A 100 2.50 -6.39 6.67
CA PHE A 100 1.17 -5.87 6.97
C PHE A 100 0.17 -7.01 7.19
N THR A 101 -0.81 -6.77 8.06
CA THR A 101 -2.03 -7.57 8.06
C THR A 101 -3.07 -6.93 7.15
N GLU A 102 -3.92 -7.76 6.54
CA GLU A 102 -5.04 -7.30 5.73
C GLU A 102 -5.88 -6.26 6.51
N PRO A 103 -6.10 -5.05 5.96
CA PRO A 103 -6.81 -3.99 6.68
C PRO A 103 -8.31 -4.25 6.77
N PHE A 104 -8.83 -5.04 5.84
CA PHE A 104 -10.23 -5.41 5.72
C PHE A 104 -10.33 -6.87 5.32
N VAL A 105 -11.19 -7.62 5.99
CA VAL A 105 -11.52 -8.99 5.61
C VAL A 105 -12.89 -8.96 4.93
N TYR A 106 -12.93 -9.47 3.71
CA TYR A 106 -14.12 -9.49 2.87
C TYR A 106 -14.86 -10.82 2.97
N GLY A 107 -16.18 -10.75 3.17
CA GLY A 107 -17.08 -11.88 2.95
C GLY A 107 -17.49 -12.00 1.48
N ASP A 108 -18.55 -12.76 1.22
CA ASP A 108 -19.03 -13.04 -0.14
C ASP A 108 -19.18 -11.76 -1.00
N ARG A 109 -18.55 -11.78 -2.18
CA ARG A 109 -18.58 -10.70 -3.18
C ARG A 109 -18.17 -9.32 -2.63
N SER A 110 -17.34 -9.29 -1.59
CA SER A 110 -16.92 -8.05 -0.90
C SER A 110 -18.07 -7.24 -0.29
N SER A 111 -19.22 -7.88 -0.04
CA SER A 111 -20.44 -7.24 0.49
C SER A 111 -20.48 -7.16 2.02
N ILE A 112 -19.68 -7.98 2.70
CA ILE A 112 -19.45 -7.94 4.14
C ILE A 112 -18.01 -7.51 4.35
N VAL A 113 -17.80 -6.54 5.24
CA VAL A 113 -16.46 -6.05 5.57
C VAL A 113 -16.25 -6.12 7.07
N HIS A 114 -15.25 -6.87 7.49
CA HIS A 114 -14.70 -6.78 8.83
C HIS A 114 -13.47 -5.84 8.80
N THR A 115 -13.50 -4.78 9.61
CA THR A 115 -12.39 -3.82 9.69
C THR A 115 -11.35 -4.29 10.69
N VAL A 116 -10.13 -4.54 10.23
CA VAL A 116 -8.96 -4.83 11.06
C VAL A 116 -8.25 -3.53 11.41
N HIS A 117 -8.00 -2.69 10.40
CA HIS A 117 -7.35 -1.39 10.55
C HIS A 117 -8.26 -0.26 10.07
N SER A 118 -8.69 0.61 10.99
CA SER A 118 -9.55 1.75 10.66
C SER A 118 -8.77 2.99 10.18
N SER A 119 -7.44 2.96 10.21
CA SER A 119 -6.58 4.06 9.76
C SER A 119 -5.22 3.57 9.27
N ILE A 120 -4.58 4.37 8.42
CA ILE A 120 -3.22 4.12 7.89
C ILE A 120 -2.22 4.02 9.05
N ALA A 121 -2.32 4.93 10.01
CA ALA A 121 -1.41 4.97 11.15
C ALA A 121 -1.52 3.71 12.03
N ALA A 122 -2.72 3.14 12.18
CA ALA A 122 -2.90 1.87 12.89
C ALA A 122 -2.22 0.70 12.15
N ALA A 123 -2.41 0.62 10.83
CA ALA A 123 -1.79 -0.42 10.00
C ALA A 123 -0.26 -0.33 10.00
N ILE A 124 0.31 0.87 9.88
CA ILE A 124 1.77 1.09 9.92
C ILE A 124 2.36 0.69 11.27
N ARG A 125 1.74 1.11 12.39
CA ARG A 125 2.21 0.73 13.73
C ARG A 125 2.17 -0.79 13.92
N ALA A 126 1.08 -1.43 13.50
CA ALA A 126 0.97 -2.88 13.55
C ALA A 126 2.08 -3.56 12.73
N ALA A 127 2.35 -3.09 11.51
CA ALA A 127 3.42 -3.62 10.67
C ALA A 127 4.81 -3.47 11.32
N ILE A 128 5.13 -2.30 11.89
CA ILE A 128 6.41 -2.07 12.59
C ILE A 128 6.60 -3.03 13.76
N LEU A 129 5.53 -3.33 14.51
CA LEU A 129 5.57 -4.30 15.61
C LEU A 129 5.75 -5.72 15.09
N THR A 130 4.92 -6.13 14.11
CA THR A 130 4.98 -7.45 13.47
C THR A 130 6.39 -7.75 12.95
N LEU A 131 6.99 -6.83 12.20
CA LEU A 131 8.32 -6.99 11.63
C LEU A 131 9.43 -7.08 12.70
N GLY A 132 9.21 -6.59 13.92
CA GLY A 132 10.16 -6.69 15.03
C GLY A 132 9.93 -7.87 15.98
N GLN A 133 8.88 -8.68 15.78
CA GLN A 133 8.54 -9.81 16.66
C GLN A 133 9.02 -11.17 16.13
N PHE A 134 9.19 -11.31 14.82
CA PHE A 134 9.69 -12.54 14.20
C PHE A 134 11.23 -12.58 14.22
N PRO A 135 11.88 -13.75 14.10
CA PRO A 135 13.34 -13.80 14.01
C PRO A 135 13.81 -12.82 12.94
N ASP A 136 14.69 -11.90 13.32
CA ASP A 136 15.22 -10.83 12.48
C ASP A 136 15.88 -11.44 11.24
N THR A 137 15.11 -11.62 10.17
CA THR A 137 15.70 -11.80 8.85
C THR A 137 16.19 -10.44 8.39
N GLU A 138 17.26 -10.39 7.61
CA GLU A 138 17.75 -9.14 7.02
C GLU A 138 16.63 -8.40 6.26
N CYS A 139 15.72 -9.15 5.63
CA CYS A 139 14.55 -8.62 4.94
C CYS A 139 13.56 -7.92 5.90
N HIS A 140 13.16 -8.57 7.00
CA HIS A 140 12.27 -7.95 7.99
C HIS A 140 12.90 -6.73 8.65
N ALA A 141 14.19 -6.80 8.99
CA ALA A 141 14.93 -5.68 9.57
C ALA A 141 14.98 -4.48 8.61
N ALA A 142 15.23 -4.72 7.31
CA ALA A 142 15.22 -3.68 6.28
C ALA A 142 13.83 -3.04 6.13
N MET A 143 12.77 -3.86 6.03
CA MET A 143 11.41 -3.35 5.91
C MET A 143 10.99 -2.51 7.12
N ARG A 144 11.34 -2.97 8.31
CA ARG A 144 11.09 -2.23 9.55
C ARG A 144 11.84 -0.91 9.57
N ALA A 145 13.12 -0.90 9.17
CA ALA A 145 13.91 0.31 9.08
C ALA A 145 13.32 1.33 8.09
N ASN A 146 12.85 0.87 6.93
CA ASN A 146 12.16 1.72 5.95
C ASN A 146 10.91 2.39 6.53
N LEU A 147 10.07 1.62 7.23
CA LEU A 147 8.86 2.17 7.86
C LEU A 147 9.19 3.17 8.97
N LEU A 148 10.17 2.87 9.83
CA LEU A 148 10.59 3.80 10.90
C LEU A 148 11.12 5.12 10.32
N ALA A 149 11.88 5.06 9.23
CA ALA A 149 12.42 6.24 8.57
C ALA A 149 11.34 7.07 7.85
N ALA A 150 10.41 6.41 7.17
CA ALA A 150 9.37 7.07 6.38
C ALA A 150 8.19 7.59 7.22
N PHE A 151 7.93 6.97 8.38
CA PHE A 151 6.78 7.27 9.24
C PHE A 151 7.20 7.54 10.70
N PRO A 152 7.98 8.61 10.94
CA PRO A 152 8.55 8.88 12.26
C PRO A 152 7.49 9.20 13.32
N ALA A 153 6.32 9.75 12.92
CA ALA A 153 5.22 10.02 13.85
C ALA A 153 4.59 8.72 14.35
N GLU A 154 4.39 7.74 13.48
CA GLU A 154 3.89 6.41 13.82
C GLU A 154 4.90 5.64 14.67
N ALA A 155 6.19 5.74 14.34
CA ALA A 155 7.29 5.17 15.10
C ALA A 155 7.36 5.69 16.54
N ALA A 156 7.15 7.00 16.74
CA ALA A 156 7.15 7.62 18.07
C ALA A 156 5.95 7.22 18.94
N ASN A 157 4.89 6.68 18.33
CA ASN A 157 3.63 6.32 19.00
C ASN A 157 3.37 4.81 19.04
N LEU A 158 4.43 3.99 18.99
CA LEU A 158 4.30 2.55 19.18
C LEU A 158 3.85 2.25 20.63
N PRO A 159 2.95 1.28 20.83
CA PRO A 159 2.63 0.81 22.18
C PRO A 159 3.88 0.21 22.83
N ALA A 160 3.99 0.42 24.15
CA ALA A 160 5.07 -0.12 24.98
C ALA A 160 4.98 -1.65 25.13
#